data_AF-A0A924B2A7-F1
#
_entry.id   AF-A0A924B2A7-F1
#
_cell.length_a   1.000
_cell.length_b   1.000
_cell.length_c   1.000
_cell.angle_alpha   90.00
_cell.angle_beta   90.00
_cell.angle_gamma   90.00
#
_symmetry.space_group_name_H-M   'P 1'
#
loop_
_entity.id
_entity.type
_entity.pdbx_description
1 polymer ?
#
loop_
_entity_poly.entity_id
_entity_poly.type
_entity_poly.pdbx_seq_one_letter_code
_entity_poly.pdbx_strand_id
1 'polypeptide(L)'
;MVHLTTAIKTHKKSLIRQVLLTPLYVIAFGCLAVAALTTNTYAVEANYDCGTYGAGNYNEVCAESSAATPDPTQTSNNRIDTTPTLLNPSIEPEDVSTVSTPINLDDFLDYSKEGKKFFAQIGQVFNFKLGTEQHSVTIKSFSDTQLIVTIASTPRDVTIPLGRTVNYDVDENGTKDIAIDFGAINGDTVEMTFKKIVAVSTAQSEGEDAPLVASTSESFPWIFVALGVLGLIIITAIVIVSRRKSGVPPQIPPTSL
;
A
#
# COMPACT_ATOMS: atom_id res chain seq x y z
N MET A 1 -18.50 50.42 -49.24
CA MET A 1 -17.64 49.29 -48.79
C MET A 1 -16.26 49.85 -48.50
N VAL A 2 -16.05 50.71 -47.50
CA VAL A 2 -16.01 50.47 -46.04
C VAL A 2 -15.00 49.40 -45.64
N HIS A 3 -13.76 49.88 -45.45
CA HIS A 3 -12.79 49.55 -44.40
C HIS A 3 -12.95 48.23 -43.62
N LEU A 4 -11.97 47.33 -43.72
CA LEU A 4 -11.55 46.48 -42.60
C LEU A 4 -10.15 45.87 -42.83
N THR A 5 -9.08 46.63 -42.55
CA THR A 5 -7.72 46.06 -42.53
C THR A 5 -6.88 46.74 -41.45
N THR A 6 -7.08 46.39 -40.18
CA THR A 6 -6.09 46.71 -39.15
C THR A 6 -6.20 45.78 -37.94
N ALA A 7 -5.03 45.46 -37.37
CA ALA A 7 -4.78 45.02 -36.00
C ALA A 7 -4.80 43.51 -35.67
N ILE A 8 -3.71 42.81 -36.02
CA ILE A 8 -3.17 41.72 -35.19
C ILE A 8 -1.64 41.90 -35.09
N LYS A 9 -1.18 42.83 -34.25
CA LYS A 9 0.24 42.92 -33.92
C LYS A 9 0.48 43.58 -32.56
N THR A 10 0.12 42.92 -31.47
CA THR A 10 0.76 43.12 -30.14
C THR A 10 0.15 42.17 -29.11
N HIS A 11 0.74 40.98 -28.91
CA HIS A 11 0.57 40.24 -27.64
C HIS A 11 1.69 39.21 -27.42
N LYS A 12 2.95 39.58 -27.69
CA LYS A 12 4.12 38.68 -27.55
C LYS A 12 5.11 39.07 -26.45
N LYS A 13 4.71 39.88 -25.46
CA LYS A 13 5.62 40.35 -24.39
C LYS A 13 5.17 40.12 -22.95
N SER A 14 4.08 39.39 -22.71
CA SER A 14 3.55 39.18 -21.34
C SER A 14 3.46 37.71 -20.89
N LEU A 15 4.37 36.86 -21.35
CA LEU A 15 4.41 35.44 -20.94
C LEU A 15 5.77 34.96 -20.41
N ILE A 16 6.79 35.83 -20.35
CA ILE A 16 8.15 35.44 -19.92
C ILE A 16 8.40 35.67 -18.42
N ARG A 17 7.50 36.36 -17.70
CA ARG A 17 7.69 36.63 -16.26
C ARG A 17 6.95 35.70 -15.29
N GLN A 18 6.11 34.76 -15.75
CA GLN A 18 5.41 33.83 -14.84
C GLN A 18 6.07 32.43 -14.72
N VAL A 19 7.10 32.11 -15.51
CA VAL A 19 7.67 30.75 -15.54
C VAL A 19 8.90 30.56 -14.63
N LEU A 20 9.40 31.62 -13.99
CA LEU A 20 10.65 31.56 -13.21
C LEU A 20 10.50 31.64 -11.68
N LEU A 21 9.27 31.68 -11.14
CA LEU A 21 9.05 31.85 -9.69
C LEU A 21 8.39 30.64 -9.00
N THR A 22 8.07 29.56 -9.72
CA THR A 22 7.34 28.41 -9.15
C THR A 22 8.17 27.27 -8.56
N PRO A 23 9.47 27.03 -8.84
CA PRO A 23 10.12 25.83 -8.26
C PRO A 23 10.62 26.03 -6.83
N LEU A 24 10.62 27.25 -6.27
CA LEU A 24 11.14 27.49 -4.92
C LEU A 24 10.09 27.37 -3.79
N TYR A 25 8.79 27.34 -4.10
CA TYR A 25 7.76 27.27 -3.06
C TYR A 25 7.45 25.84 -2.58
N VAL A 26 7.77 24.82 -3.38
CA VAL A 26 7.48 23.41 -3.04
C VAL A 26 8.47 22.83 -2.01
N ILE A 27 9.67 23.41 -1.89
CA ILE A 27 10.70 22.89 -0.96
C ILE A 27 10.43 23.36 0.49
N ALA A 28 9.72 24.48 0.70
CA ALA A 28 9.50 25.03 2.04
C ALA A 28 8.34 24.38 2.83
N PHE A 29 7.35 23.77 2.16
CA PHE A 29 6.20 23.15 2.84
C PHE A 29 6.27 21.62 2.95
N GLY A 30 7.22 20.96 2.27
CA GLY A 30 7.36 19.50 2.31
C GLY A 30 8.05 18.93 3.55
N CYS A 31 8.68 19.75 4.40
CA CYS A 31 9.44 19.27 5.56
C CYS A 31 8.67 19.28 6.89
N LEU A 32 7.39 19.70 6.93
CA LEU A 32 6.64 19.84 8.20
C LEU A 32 5.59 18.73 8.45
N ALA A 33 5.62 17.63 7.69
CA ALA A 33 4.62 16.55 7.83
C ALA A 33 5.23 15.14 8.02
N VAL A 34 6.50 15.02 8.45
CA VAL A 34 7.14 13.73 8.75
C VAL A 34 7.73 13.72 10.17
N ALA A 35 6.91 14.05 11.16
CA ALA A 35 7.31 13.95 12.58
C ALA A 35 6.20 13.39 13.49
N ALA A 36 5.14 12.82 12.93
CA ALA A 36 4.14 12.10 13.71
C ALA A 36 3.79 10.84 12.94
N LEU A 37 4.39 9.71 13.33
CA LEU A 37 3.93 8.33 13.17
C LEU A 37 5.20 7.47 13.16
N THR A 38 5.57 6.92 14.30
CA THR A 38 6.10 5.56 14.49
C THR A 38 6.73 5.47 15.87
N THR A 39 5.92 5.09 16.85
CA THR A 39 6.34 4.25 17.99
C THR A 39 5.07 3.73 18.68
N ASN A 40 4.31 2.90 17.97
CA ASN A 40 3.49 1.88 18.62
C ASN A 40 4.24 0.57 18.50
N THR A 41 5.23 0.42 19.37
CA THR A 41 5.92 -0.84 19.61
C THR A 41 4.97 -1.69 20.45
N TYR A 42 4.07 -2.42 19.81
CA TYR A 42 3.35 -3.49 20.49
C TYR A 42 4.34 -4.65 20.68
N ALA A 43 4.87 -4.76 21.88
CA ALA A 43 5.52 -5.98 22.34
C ALA A 43 4.42 -7.05 22.45
N VAL A 44 4.30 -7.88 21.41
CA VAL A 44 3.58 -9.15 21.50
C VAL A 44 4.62 -10.18 21.93
N GLU A 45 4.72 -10.42 23.24
CA GLU A 45 5.37 -11.61 23.76
C GLU A 45 4.47 -12.81 23.46
N ALA A 46 4.62 -13.37 22.26
CA ALA A 46 4.09 -14.69 21.94
C ALA A 46 5.10 -15.72 22.46
N ASN A 47 4.99 -16.06 23.75
CA ASN A 47 5.62 -17.25 24.29
C ASN A 47 4.78 -18.47 23.90
N TYR A 48 5.02 -19.01 22.70
CA TYR A 48 4.58 -20.35 22.32
C TYR A 48 5.78 -21.28 22.35
N ASP A 49 5.94 -21.93 23.49
CA ASP A 49 6.77 -23.12 23.64
C ASP A 49 6.06 -24.28 22.93
N CYS A 50 6.40 -24.53 21.66
CA CYS A 50 5.98 -25.76 20.99
C CYS A 50 7.02 -26.84 21.24
N GLY A 51 6.68 -27.73 22.18
CA GLY A 51 7.46 -28.92 22.47
C GLY A 51 7.69 -29.76 21.21
N THR A 52 8.94 -30.19 21.05
CA THR A 52 9.39 -31.09 19.98
C THR A 52 9.16 -32.55 20.39
N TYR A 53 8.11 -33.20 19.87
CA TYR A 53 8.01 -34.66 19.74
C TYR A 53 7.10 -34.93 18.54
N GLY A 54 7.42 -35.78 17.56
CA GLY A 54 7.81 -37.18 17.68
C GLY A 54 6.70 -37.98 16.97
N ALA A 55 7.03 -38.70 15.91
CA ALA A 55 6.06 -39.38 15.05
C ALA A 55 5.21 -40.41 15.81
N GLY A 56 3.89 -40.19 15.82
CA GLY A 56 2.92 -41.15 16.32
C GLY A 56 1.50 -40.60 16.23
N ASN A 57 0.65 -41.25 15.43
CA ASN A 57 -0.81 -41.13 15.47
C ASN A 57 -1.33 -41.08 16.90
N TYR A 58 -2.27 -40.18 17.24
CA TYR A 58 -3.63 -40.46 17.77
C TYR A 58 -4.42 -39.13 17.85
N ASN A 59 -5.75 -39.21 17.66
CA ASN A 59 -6.70 -38.13 17.89
C ASN A 59 -6.63 -37.68 19.36
N GLU A 60 -6.40 -36.39 19.61
CA GLU A 60 -6.53 -35.82 20.95
C GLU A 60 -7.33 -34.53 20.93
N VAL A 61 -8.40 -34.56 21.72
CA VAL A 61 -9.37 -33.50 21.95
C VAL A 61 -8.72 -32.48 22.89
N CYS A 62 -8.58 -31.23 22.46
CA CYS A 62 -8.11 -30.15 23.33
C CYS A 62 -9.20 -29.80 24.35
N ALA A 63 -9.03 -30.27 25.59
CA ALA A 63 -9.78 -29.79 26.74
C ALA A 63 -9.22 -28.44 27.20
N GLU A 64 -10.06 -27.41 27.24
CA GLU A 64 -9.75 -26.11 27.82
C GLU A 64 -9.54 -26.23 29.34
N SER A 65 -8.34 -25.87 29.79
CA SER A 65 -8.00 -25.73 31.20
C SER A 65 -8.39 -24.32 31.70
N SER A 66 -9.58 -24.22 32.30
CA SER A 66 -10.01 -23.05 33.07
C SER A 66 -9.34 -23.02 34.45
N ALA A 67 -8.43 -22.09 34.67
CA ALA A 67 -7.90 -21.80 36.00
C ALA A 67 -8.82 -20.80 36.71
N ALA A 68 -9.54 -21.30 37.71
CA ALA A 68 -10.36 -20.52 38.64
C ALA A 68 -9.49 -19.71 39.60
N THR A 69 -9.87 -18.45 39.84
CA THR A 69 -9.49 -17.67 41.03
C THR A 69 -10.69 -17.56 41.98
N PRO A 70 -10.50 -17.71 43.30
CA PRO A 70 -11.58 -17.60 44.28
C PRO A 70 -11.86 -16.13 44.63
N ASP A 71 -13.14 -15.78 44.54
CA ASP A 71 -13.77 -14.61 45.18
C ASP A 71 -13.78 -14.79 46.71
N PRO A 72 -13.64 -13.69 47.48
CA PRO A 72 -14.71 -13.45 48.43
C PRO A 72 -14.99 -11.95 48.63
N THR A 73 -16.20 -11.48 48.32
CA THR A 73 -17.02 -10.71 49.27
C THR A 73 -18.50 -10.74 48.89
N GLN A 74 -19.30 -11.47 49.67
CA GLN A 74 -20.76 -11.33 49.68
C GLN A 74 -21.16 -10.00 50.34
N THR A 75 -22.09 -9.27 49.71
CA THR A 75 -23.10 -8.48 50.43
C THR A 75 -24.43 -8.60 49.69
N SER A 76 -25.30 -9.43 50.24
CA SER A 76 -26.71 -9.56 49.92
C SER A 76 -27.42 -8.23 50.15
N ASN A 77 -28.24 -7.79 49.18
CA ASN A 77 -29.47 -7.05 49.45
C ASN A 77 -30.49 -7.29 48.32
N ASN A 78 -31.43 -8.15 48.66
CA ASN A 78 -32.76 -8.38 48.08
C ASN A 78 -33.31 -7.20 47.25
N ARG A 79 -33.47 -7.38 45.93
CA ARG A 79 -34.23 -6.48 45.05
C ARG A 79 -35.16 -7.31 44.18
N ILE A 80 -36.44 -6.94 44.25
CA ILE A 80 -37.57 -7.62 43.60
C ILE A 80 -37.33 -7.76 42.10
N ASP A 81 -37.40 -9.01 41.71
CA ASP A 81 -37.41 -9.54 40.36
C ASP A 81 -38.72 -9.20 39.66
N THR A 82 -38.62 -8.31 38.68
CA THR A 82 -39.50 -8.26 37.51
C THR A 82 -38.60 -7.90 36.34
N THR A 83 -37.74 -8.84 35.96
CA THR A 83 -36.98 -8.74 34.73
C THR A 83 -37.94 -9.00 33.57
N PRO A 84 -38.22 -8.02 32.69
CA PRO A 84 -38.97 -8.31 31.48
C PRO A 84 -38.17 -9.34 30.68
N THR A 85 -38.77 -10.49 30.40
CA THR A 85 -38.27 -11.46 29.44
C THR A 85 -38.22 -10.79 28.07
N LEU A 86 -37.13 -10.07 27.81
CA LEU A 86 -36.76 -9.64 26.48
C LEU A 86 -36.48 -10.92 25.71
N LEU A 87 -37.47 -11.32 24.90
CA LEU A 87 -37.27 -12.18 23.75
C LEU A 87 -36.12 -11.56 22.96
N ASN A 88 -34.91 -12.05 23.19
CA ASN A 88 -33.74 -11.75 22.39
C ASN A 88 -33.95 -12.57 21.11
N PRO A 89 -34.38 -11.97 19.98
CA PRO A 89 -34.38 -12.72 18.74
C PRO A 89 -32.91 -13.06 18.48
N SER A 90 -32.58 -14.35 18.65
CA SER A 90 -31.35 -14.91 18.12
C SER A 90 -31.47 -14.81 16.60
N ILE A 91 -31.15 -13.62 16.08
CA ILE A 91 -30.96 -13.40 14.67
C ILE A 91 -29.63 -14.09 14.38
N GLU A 92 -29.70 -15.38 14.06
CA GLU A 92 -28.62 -16.02 13.30
C GLU A 92 -28.39 -15.11 12.09
N PRO A 93 -27.17 -14.57 11.91
CA PRO A 93 -26.88 -13.83 10.69
C PRO A 93 -27.08 -14.82 9.55
N GLU A 94 -28.15 -14.61 8.78
CA GLU A 94 -28.37 -15.32 7.53
C GLU A 94 -27.14 -15.01 6.67
N ASP A 95 -26.23 -15.99 6.63
CA ASP A 95 -25.07 -16.02 5.75
C ASP A 95 -25.60 -16.16 4.32
N VAL A 96 -26.05 -15.04 3.78
CA VAL A 96 -26.37 -14.90 2.36
C VAL A 96 -25.03 -14.80 1.64
N SER A 97 -24.35 -15.93 1.56
CA SER A 97 -23.21 -16.16 0.68
C SER A 97 -23.69 -15.96 -0.75
N THR A 98 -23.57 -14.73 -1.25
CA THR A 98 -23.84 -14.39 -2.65
C THR A 98 -22.78 -15.10 -3.49
N VAL A 99 -23.16 -16.23 -4.09
CA VAL A 99 -22.30 -16.95 -5.03
C VAL A 99 -22.06 -16.04 -6.23
N SER A 100 -20.90 -15.38 -6.22
CA SER A 100 -20.45 -14.56 -7.32
C SER A 100 -20.20 -15.46 -8.54
N THR A 101 -20.82 -15.11 -9.67
CA THR A 101 -20.55 -15.81 -10.93
C THR A 101 -19.11 -15.48 -11.39
N PRO A 102 -18.28 -16.48 -11.72
CA PRO A 102 -16.94 -16.24 -12.24
C PRO A 102 -16.97 -15.37 -13.51
N ILE A 103 -16.06 -14.42 -13.61
CA ILE A 103 -15.91 -13.52 -14.76
C ILE A 103 -14.78 -14.06 -15.63
N ASN A 104 -15.02 -14.29 -16.91
CA ASN A 104 -13.99 -14.70 -17.86
C ASN A 104 -13.35 -13.47 -18.52
N LEU A 105 -12.08 -13.20 -18.25
CA LEU A 105 -11.36 -12.03 -18.75
C LEU A 105 -11.14 -12.08 -20.28
N ASP A 106 -11.05 -13.29 -20.86
CA ASP A 106 -10.85 -13.47 -22.30
C ASP A 106 -12.06 -13.02 -23.13
N ASP A 107 -13.23 -12.86 -22.51
CA ASP A 107 -14.44 -12.35 -23.18
C ASP A 107 -14.38 -10.83 -23.42
N PHE A 108 -13.39 -10.14 -22.84
CA PHE A 108 -13.21 -8.70 -22.95
C PHE A 108 -12.02 -8.36 -23.84
N LEU A 109 -12.26 -7.78 -25.03
CA LEU A 109 -11.18 -7.40 -25.95
C LEU A 109 -10.16 -6.44 -25.31
N ASP A 110 -10.63 -5.53 -24.46
CA ASP A 110 -9.81 -4.50 -23.81
C ASP A 110 -8.78 -5.10 -22.85
N TYR A 111 -9.06 -6.27 -22.25
CA TYR A 111 -8.12 -7.01 -21.37
C TYR A 111 -6.78 -7.28 -22.08
N SER A 112 -6.82 -7.56 -23.39
CA SER A 112 -5.63 -7.88 -24.19
C SER A 112 -4.85 -6.65 -24.69
N LYS A 113 -5.45 -5.45 -24.65
CA LYS A 113 -4.89 -4.24 -25.27
C LYS A 113 -4.50 -3.19 -24.23
N GLU A 114 -5.52 -2.60 -23.59
CA GLU A 114 -5.36 -1.45 -22.69
C GLU A 114 -5.59 -1.83 -21.21
N GLY A 115 -6.19 -2.97 -20.97
CA GLY A 115 -6.64 -3.44 -19.67
C GLY A 115 -8.15 -3.26 -19.50
N LYS A 116 -8.76 -4.10 -18.66
CA LYS A 116 -10.19 -4.06 -18.34
C LYS A 116 -10.39 -3.79 -16.85
N LYS A 117 -11.17 -2.76 -16.56
CA LYS A 117 -11.55 -2.35 -15.20
C LYS A 117 -12.80 -3.10 -14.72
N PHE A 118 -12.81 -3.51 -13.46
CA PHE A 118 -13.91 -4.18 -12.78
C PHE A 118 -14.11 -3.61 -11.37
N PHE A 119 -15.34 -3.71 -10.86
CA PHE A 119 -15.67 -3.55 -9.46
C PHE A 119 -16.05 -4.91 -8.91
N ALA A 120 -15.37 -5.38 -7.88
CA ALA A 120 -15.50 -6.75 -7.41
C ALA A 120 -15.54 -6.84 -5.89
N GLN A 121 -16.11 -7.91 -5.37
CA GLN A 121 -16.22 -8.19 -3.94
C GLN A 121 -15.26 -9.32 -3.54
N ILE A 122 -15.08 -9.53 -2.24
CA ILE A 122 -14.38 -10.70 -1.71
C ILE A 122 -15.04 -11.98 -2.25
N GLY A 123 -14.22 -12.95 -2.63
CA GLY A 123 -14.66 -14.21 -3.24
C GLY A 123 -14.89 -14.14 -4.75
N GLN A 124 -14.85 -12.96 -5.38
CA GLN A 124 -14.97 -12.86 -6.84
C GLN A 124 -13.82 -13.59 -7.53
N VAL A 125 -14.17 -14.44 -8.50
CA VAL A 125 -13.23 -15.21 -9.32
C VAL A 125 -13.16 -14.61 -10.72
N PHE A 126 -11.93 -14.42 -11.21
CA PHE A 126 -11.61 -14.01 -12.57
C PHE A 126 -10.85 -15.13 -13.28
N ASN A 127 -11.43 -15.70 -14.33
CA ASN A 127 -10.83 -16.76 -15.13
C ASN A 127 -10.16 -16.17 -16.38
N PHE A 128 -9.01 -16.69 -16.79
CA PHE A 128 -8.33 -16.30 -18.02
C PHE A 128 -7.42 -17.39 -18.55
N LYS A 129 -7.07 -17.31 -19.84
CA LYS A 129 -6.18 -18.27 -20.52
C LYS A 129 -4.84 -17.66 -20.88
N LEU A 130 -3.79 -18.43 -20.62
CA LEU A 130 -2.45 -18.20 -21.11
C LEU A 130 -2.05 -19.40 -21.97
N GLY A 131 -1.93 -19.17 -23.29
CA GLY A 131 -1.78 -20.28 -24.25
C GLY A 131 -2.95 -21.27 -24.17
N THR A 132 -2.67 -22.52 -23.81
CA THR A 132 -3.67 -23.58 -23.62
C THR A 132 -4.08 -23.79 -22.17
N GLU A 133 -3.43 -23.12 -21.23
CA GLU A 133 -3.67 -23.29 -19.80
C GLU A 133 -4.74 -22.34 -19.28
N GLN A 134 -5.51 -22.82 -18.30
CA GLN A 134 -6.56 -22.06 -17.65
C GLN A 134 -6.08 -21.65 -16.26
N HIS A 135 -6.19 -20.36 -15.97
CA HIS A 135 -5.81 -19.78 -14.70
C HIS A 135 -7.00 -19.03 -14.10
N SER A 136 -6.92 -18.75 -12.80
CA SER A 136 -7.85 -17.85 -12.14
C SER A 136 -7.17 -16.96 -11.10
N VAL A 137 -7.79 -15.81 -10.85
CA VAL A 137 -7.46 -14.89 -9.76
C VAL A 137 -8.70 -14.76 -8.90
N THR A 138 -8.56 -15.01 -7.59
CA THR A 138 -9.65 -14.88 -6.62
C THR A 138 -9.34 -13.78 -5.62
N ILE A 139 -10.28 -12.89 -5.35
CA ILE A 139 -10.14 -11.87 -4.30
C ILE A 139 -10.31 -12.53 -2.95
N LYS A 140 -9.24 -12.58 -2.15
CA LYS A 140 -9.27 -13.19 -0.81
C LYS A 140 -9.70 -12.19 0.26
N SER A 141 -9.13 -10.99 0.23
CA SER A 141 -9.45 -9.90 1.15
C SER A 141 -8.87 -8.58 0.65
N PHE A 142 -9.41 -7.45 1.08
CA PHE A 142 -8.78 -6.15 0.89
C PHE A 142 -8.94 -5.28 2.14
N SER A 143 -8.05 -4.30 2.28
CA SER A 143 -8.07 -3.25 3.28
C SER A 143 -7.77 -1.90 2.61
N ASP A 144 -7.83 -0.82 3.38
CA ASP A 144 -7.56 0.56 2.92
C ASP A 144 -6.19 0.76 2.26
N THR A 145 -5.25 -0.18 2.43
CA THR A 145 -3.88 -0.04 1.93
C THR A 145 -3.46 -1.16 0.98
N GLN A 146 -4.13 -2.31 0.99
CA GLN A 146 -3.70 -3.46 0.20
C GLN A 146 -4.83 -4.41 -0.15
N LEU A 147 -4.66 -5.09 -1.27
CA LEU A 147 -5.51 -6.15 -1.79
C LEU A 147 -4.71 -7.45 -1.75
N ILE A 148 -5.32 -8.54 -1.26
CA ILE A 148 -4.76 -9.89 -1.29
C ILE A 148 -5.59 -10.73 -2.26
N VAL A 149 -4.94 -11.24 -3.30
CA VAL A 149 -5.54 -12.14 -4.28
C VAL A 149 -4.82 -13.49 -4.29
N THR A 150 -5.56 -14.56 -4.56
CA THR A 150 -4.99 -15.88 -4.79
C THR A 150 -4.97 -16.16 -6.29
N ILE A 151 -3.80 -16.46 -6.84
CA ILE A 151 -3.62 -16.84 -8.26
C ILE A 151 -3.53 -18.36 -8.35
N ALA A 152 -4.51 -19.01 -8.98
CA ALA A 152 -4.68 -20.46 -8.94
C ALA A 152 -4.08 -21.17 -10.17
N SER A 153 -2.76 -21.08 -10.33
CA SER A 153 -1.99 -21.94 -11.25
C SER A 153 -1.12 -22.86 -10.41
N THR A 154 -0.25 -22.24 -9.63
CA THR A 154 0.29 -22.70 -8.35
C THR A 154 -0.33 -21.81 -7.27
N PRO A 155 -1.34 -22.28 -6.50
CA PRO A 155 -2.06 -21.42 -5.56
C PRO A 155 -1.14 -20.64 -4.64
N ARG A 156 -1.12 -19.32 -4.82
CA ARG A 156 -0.27 -18.38 -4.08
C ARG A 156 -0.97 -17.07 -3.87
N ASP A 157 -0.78 -16.52 -2.68
CA ASP A 157 -1.32 -15.23 -2.30
C ASP A 157 -0.37 -14.11 -2.72
N VAL A 158 -0.93 -13.10 -3.39
CA VAL A 158 -0.22 -11.92 -3.86
C VAL A 158 -0.82 -10.69 -3.21
N THR A 159 0.02 -9.90 -2.56
CA THR A 159 -0.37 -8.62 -1.96
C THR A 159 -0.09 -7.48 -2.95
N ILE A 160 -1.12 -6.72 -3.29
CA ILE A 160 -1.08 -5.58 -4.21
C ILE A 160 -1.40 -4.32 -3.39
N PRO A 161 -0.47 -3.36 -3.25
CA PRO A 161 -0.76 -2.10 -2.55
C PRO A 161 -1.77 -1.22 -3.31
N LEU A 162 -2.54 -0.41 -2.59
CA LEU A 162 -3.49 0.55 -3.18
C LEU A 162 -2.76 1.53 -4.11
N GLY A 163 -3.34 1.78 -5.29
CA GLY A 163 -2.82 2.66 -6.33
C GLY A 163 -1.58 2.10 -7.05
N ARG A 164 -1.31 0.79 -6.95
CA ARG A 164 -0.17 0.14 -7.60
C ARG A 164 -0.62 -0.95 -8.55
N THR A 165 0.16 -1.08 -9.62
CA THR A 165 0.12 -2.21 -10.54
C THR A 165 1.23 -3.20 -10.19
N VAL A 166 0.88 -4.48 -10.09
CA VAL A 166 1.84 -5.58 -9.92
C VAL A 166 1.80 -6.45 -11.18
N ASN A 167 2.98 -6.73 -11.73
CA ASN A 167 3.14 -7.61 -12.89
C ASN A 167 3.52 -9.01 -12.40
N TYR A 168 2.82 -10.01 -12.91
CA TYR A 168 2.92 -11.38 -12.43
C TYR A 168 3.27 -12.35 -13.55
N ASP A 169 4.14 -13.30 -13.21
CA ASP A 169 4.55 -14.43 -14.04
C ASP A 169 3.73 -15.63 -13.57
N VAL A 170 2.71 -15.98 -14.36
CA VAL A 170 1.67 -16.94 -13.98
C VAL A 170 2.15 -18.37 -14.23
N ASP A 171 2.90 -18.59 -15.32
CA ASP A 171 3.40 -19.90 -15.75
C ASP A 171 4.86 -20.18 -15.31
N GLU A 172 5.49 -19.25 -14.61
CA GLU A 172 6.86 -19.35 -14.08
C GLU A 172 7.93 -19.48 -15.17
N ASN A 173 7.67 -18.93 -16.37
CA ASN A 173 8.61 -18.96 -17.49
C ASN A 173 9.69 -17.85 -17.43
N GLY A 174 9.64 -16.96 -16.43
CA GLY A 174 10.53 -15.81 -16.26
C GLY A 174 10.03 -14.51 -16.89
N THR A 175 8.92 -14.56 -17.62
CA THR A 175 8.26 -13.43 -18.28
C THR A 175 6.98 -13.08 -17.54
N LYS A 176 6.61 -11.79 -17.51
CA LYS A 176 5.35 -11.36 -16.89
C LYS A 176 4.21 -11.55 -17.88
N ASP A 177 3.12 -12.18 -17.45
CA ASP A 177 1.97 -12.53 -18.29
C ASP A 177 0.75 -11.66 -18.02
N ILE A 178 0.61 -11.17 -16.78
CA ILE A 178 -0.54 -10.38 -16.37
C ILE A 178 -0.12 -9.21 -15.49
N ALA A 179 -0.71 -8.05 -15.73
CA ALA A 179 -0.66 -6.89 -14.87
C ALA A 179 -2.00 -6.77 -14.13
N ILE A 180 -1.93 -6.60 -12.81
CA ILE A 180 -3.08 -6.41 -11.94
C ILE A 180 -2.90 -5.09 -11.20
N ASP A 181 -3.82 -4.16 -11.40
CA ASP A 181 -3.83 -2.86 -10.75
C ASP A 181 -4.94 -2.79 -9.70
N PHE A 182 -4.61 -2.28 -8.52
CA PHE A 182 -5.56 -2.02 -7.45
C PHE A 182 -5.81 -0.50 -7.35
N GLY A 183 -6.96 -0.04 -7.82
CA GLY A 183 -7.26 1.38 -8.00
C GLY A 183 -7.83 2.05 -6.74
N ALA A 184 -9.06 1.70 -6.38
CA ALA A 184 -9.85 2.36 -5.34
C ALA A 184 -10.77 1.37 -4.61
N ILE A 185 -11.28 1.76 -3.45
CA ILE A 185 -12.32 1.02 -2.72
C ILE A 185 -13.59 1.87 -2.70
N ASN A 186 -14.73 1.25 -3.00
CA ASN A 186 -16.05 1.86 -2.97
C ASN A 186 -17.01 0.97 -2.16
N GLY A 187 -17.10 1.24 -0.84
CA GLY A 187 -17.85 0.39 0.09
C GLY A 187 -17.27 -1.02 0.13
N ASP A 188 -18.10 -2.03 -0.11
CA ASP A 188 -17.71 -3.45 -0.09
C ASP A 188 -17.13 -3.94 -1.43
N THR A 189 -16.86 -3.03 -2.35
CA THR A 189 -16.28 -3.34 -3.66
C THR A 189 -14.92 -2.70 -3.85
N VAL A 190 -14.05 -3.41 -4.56
CA VAL A 190 -12.73 -2.97 -4.96
C VAL A 190 -12.67 -2.73 -6.47
N GLU A 191 -12.10 -1.60 -6.88
CA GLU A 191 -11.80 -1.30 -8.27
C GLU A 191 -10.45 -1.94 -8.65
N MET A 192 -10.48 -2.82 -9.64
CA MET A 192 -9.29 -3.50 -10.16
C MET A 192 -9.20 -3.35 -11.68
N THR A 193 -7.98 -3.28 -12.21
CA THR A 193 -7.75 -3.37 -13.65
C THR A 193 -6.86 -4.57 -13.97
N PHE A 194 -7.32 -5.44 -14.87
CA PHE A 194 -6.53 -6.57 -15.37
C PHE A 194 -6.06 -6.29 -16.78
N LYS A 195 -4.80 -6.58 -17.08
CA LYS A 195 -4.24 -6.46 -18.43
C LYS A 195 -3.35 -7.64 -18.75
N LYS A 196 -3.55 -8.26 -19.91
CA LYS A 196 -2.66 -9.28 -20.45
C LYS A 196 -1.38 -8.62 -20.96
N ILE A 197 -0.24 -9.11 -20.51
CA ILE A 197 1.07 -8.69 -21.01
C ILE A 197 1.43 -9.67 -22.13
N VAL A 198 1.24 -9.24 -23.38
CA VAL A 198 1.77 -9.98 -24.51
C VAL A 198 3.25 -9.64 -24.57
N ALA A 199 4.11 -10.63 -24.28
CA ALA A 199 5.53 -10.50 -24.54
C ALA A 199 5.70 -10.17 -26.02
N VAL A 200 6.05 -8.92 -26.32
CA VAL A 200 6.50 -8.57 -27.67
C VAL A 200 7.82 -9.30 -27.81
N SER A 201 7.78 -10.47 -28.44
CA SER A 201 8.96 -11.27 -28.72
C SER A 201 9.92 -10.38 -29.49
N THR A 202 10.92 -9.85 -28.80
CA THR A 202 12.00 -9.03 -29.37
C THR A 202 12.97 -9.91 -30.17
N ALA A 203 12.45 -10.91 -30.89
CA ALA A 203 13.22 -11.85 -31.71
C ALA A 203 13.66 -11.25 -33.05
N GLN A 204 13.90 -9.94 -33.11
CA GLN A 204 14.43 -9.28 -34.30
C GLN A 204 15.34 -8.11 -33.92
N SER A 205 16.52 -8.44 -33.40
CA SER A 205 17.74 -7.62 -33.58
C SER A 205 18.98 -8.43 -33.23
N GLU A 206 19.19 -9.54 -33.94
CA GLU A 206 20.51 -10.19 -34.00
C GLU A 206 20.99 -10.03 -35.45
N GLY A 207 21.91 -9.08 -35.66
CA GLY A 207 22.45 -8.81 -36.99
C GLY A 207 22.93 -7.38 -37.25
N GLU A 208 23.46 -6.66 -36.26
CA GLU A 208 24.39 -5.56 -36.57
C GLU A 208 25.36 -5.36 -35.41
N ASP A 209 26.65 -5.58 -35.67
CA ASP A 209 27.79 -5.30 -34.79
C ASP A 209 27.83 -3.80 -34.43
N ALA A 210 26.96 -3.36 -33.54
CA ALA A 210 26.95 -2.03 -32.98
C ALA A 210 27.54 -2.07 -31.55
N PRO A 211 28.36 -1.07 -31.18
CA PRO A 211 29.21 -1.13 -30.00
C PRO A 211 28.36 -1.15 -28.72
N LEU A 212 28.85 -1.90 -27.72
CA LEU A 212 28.45 -1.93 -26.32
C LEU A 212 27.98 -0.54 -25.80
N VAL A 213 26.68 -0.25 -25.87
CA VAL A 213 26.10 0.86 -25.11
C VAL A 213 25.59 0.27 -23.80
N ALA A 214 26.39 0.46 -22.76
CA ALA A 214 26.10 0.06 -21.40
C ALA A 214 24.71 0.53 -20.98
N SER A 215 23.90 -0.40 -20.50
CA SER A 215 22.61 -0.12 -19.87
C SER A 215 22.86 0.71 -18.61
N THR A 216 22.63 2.01 -18.71
CA THR A 216 22.54 2.89 -17.55
C THR A 216 21.31 2.45 -16.75
N SER A 217 21.54 1.62 -15.73
CA SER A 217 20.56 1.39 -14.67
C SER A 217 20.11 2.75 -14.17
N GLU A 218 18.82 3.06 -14.31
CA GLU A 218 18.21 4.22 -13.67
C GLU A 218 18.28 4.02 -12.15
N SER A 219 19.46 4.32 -11.60
CA SER A 219 19.65 4.52 -10.19
C SER A 219 18.82 5.73 -9.80
N PHE A 220 17.66 5.45 -9.23
CA PHE A 220 16.87 6.44 -8.49
C PHE A 220 17.84 7.26 -7.63
N PRO A 221 17.78 8.59 -7.64
CA PRO A 221 18.91 9.41 -7.22
C PRO A 221 18.95 9.58 -5.70
N TRP A 222 19.13 8.46 -4.99
CA TRP A 222 19.41 8.40 -3.56
C TRP A 222 20.63 9.24 -3.17
N ILE A 223 21.51 9.52 -4.13
CA ILE A 223 22.62 10.45 -3.96
C ILE A 223 22.16 11.86 -3.57
N PHE A 224 21.02 12.36 -4.09
CA PHE A 224 20.51 13.67 -3.68
C PHE A 224 19.91 13.63 -2.27
N VAL A 225 19.32 12.51 -1.87
CA VAL A 225 18.81 12.31 -0.49
C VAL A 225 19.97 12.24 0.50
N ALA A 226 21.02 11.48 0.18
CA ALA A 226 22.22 11.36 1.01
C ALA A 226 22.95 12.71 1.18
N LEU A 227 23.08 13.50 0.09
CA LEU A 227 23.66 14.83 0.15
C LEU A 227 22.80 15.82 0.96
N GLY A 228 21.46 15.72 0.86
CA GLY A 228 20.54 16.53 1.66
C GLY A 228 20.69 16.29 3.16
N VAL A 229 20.74 15.02 3.57
CA VAL A 229 20.91 14.65 4.99
C VAL A 229 22.28 15.11 5.51
N LEU A 230 23.35 14.92 4.73
CA LEU A 230 24.69 15.37 5.11
C LEU A 230 24.76 16.90 5.29
N GLY A 231 24.12 17.66 4.41
CA GLY A 231 24.03 19.12 4.51
C GLY A 231 23.33 19.58 5.78
N LEU A 232 22.23 18.94 6.17
CA LEU A 232 21.49 19.27 7.38
C LEU A 232 22.34 19.05 8.64
N ILE A 233 23.10 17.95 8.71
CA ILE A 233 24.00 17.64 9.84
C ILE A 233 25.06 18.73 10.00
N ILE A 234 25.67 19.19 8.90
CA ILE A 234 26.69 20.25 8.91
C ILE A 234 26.10 21.56 9.44
N ILE A 235 24.89 21.94 9.00
CA ILE A 235 24.22 23.16 9.47
C ILE A 235 23.95 23.08 10.98
N THR A 236 23.43 21.95 11.48
CA THR A 236 23.21 21.77 12.93
C THR A 236 24.50 21.89 13.74
N ALA A 237 25.61 21.32 13.26
CA ALA A 237 26.90 21.42 13.92
C ALA A 237 27.40 22.88 14.01
N ILE A 238 27.25 23.66 12.93
CA ILE A 238 27.63 25.09 12.91
C ILE A 238 26.80 25.89 13.93
N VAL A 239 25.49 25.65 14.03
CA VAL A 239 24.62 26.34 14.99
C VAL A 239 25.00 26.02 16.45
N ILE A 240 25.37 24.77 16.74
CA ILE A 240 25.80 24.38 18.09
C ILE A 240 27.13 25.06 18.45
N VAL A 241 28.08 25.12 17.51
CA VAL A 241 29.39 25.75 17.74
C VAL A 241 29.26 27.27 17.85
N SER A 242 28.40 27.91 17.05
CA SER A 242 28.21 29.37 17.10
C SER A 242 27.58 29.81 18.43
N ARG A 243 26.65 29.02 18.98
CA ARG A 243 26.06 29.30 20.30
C ARG A 243 27.07 29.22 21.45
N ARG A 244 28.12 28.40 21.34
CA ARG A 244 29.16 28.29 22.38
C ARG A 244 30.06 29.53 22.46
N LYS A 245 30.16 30.34 21.40
CA LYS A 245 30.99 31.56 21.39
C LYS A 245 30.30 32.77 22.03
N SER A 246 28.99 32.73 22.25
CA SER A 246 28.23 33.81 22.88
C SER A 246 28.16 33.64 24.41
N GLY A 247 29.29 33.34 25.04
CA GLY A 247 29.41 33.32 26.49
C GLY A 247 29.20 34.73 27.05
N VAL A 248 27.97 35.05 27.42
CA VAL A 248 27.68 36.19 28.29
C VAL A 248 28.39 35.91 29.61
N PRO A 249 29.35 36.74 30.04
CA PRO A 249 30.03 36.51 31.30
C PRO A 249 29.00 36.53 32.44
N PRO A 250 29.12 35.63 33.44
CA PRO A 250 28.21 35.63 34.57
C PRO A 250 28.29 36.99 35.27
N GLN A 251 27.16 37.69 35.31
CA GLN A 251 27.02 38.93 36.06
C GLN A 251 27.18 38.58 37.55
N ILE A 252 28.25 39.07 38.16
CA ILE A 252 28.48 38.94 39.61
C ILE A 252 27.47 39.87 40.29
N PRO A 253 26.55 39.36 41.12
CA PRO A 253 25.62 40.22 41.84
C PRO A 253 26.38 41.15 42.79
N PRO A 254 25.95 42.41 42.97
CA PRO A 254 26.62 43.35 43.86
C PRO A 254 26.52 42.87 45.31
N THR A 255 27.67 42.72 45.96
CA THR A 255 27.76 42.48 47.40
C THR A 255 27.36 43.74 48.16
N SER A 256 26.25 43.69 48.89
CA SER A 256 25.88 44.75 49.83
C SER A 256 26.83 44.73 51.04
N LEU A 257 27.51 45.86 51.29
CA LEU A 257 28.23 46.16 52.54
C LEU A 257 27.29 46.85 53.54
#